data_AF-A0A9D6LDC0-F1
#
_entry.id   AF-A0A9D6LDC0-F1
#
_cell.length_a   1.000
_cell.length_b   1.000
_cell.length_c   1.000
_cell.angle_alpha   90.00
_cell.angle_beta   90.00
_cell.angle_gamma   90.00
#
_symmetry.space_group_name_H-M   'P 1'
#
loop_
_entity.id
_entity.type
_entity.pdbx_description
1 polymer ?
#
loop_
_entity_poly.entity_id
_entity_poly.type
_entity_poly.pdbx_seq_one_letter_code
_entity_poly.pdbx_strand_id
1 'polypeptide(L)'
;MKIRVSGRTLLGAFEHALSELGPENNRFPHLSGAALVYDPQLPPYSRVVKATVGGRPLDPSAHYTLIVDTFIRGGGDGFAFGDAVDLTLPADARAKVPLLVEALRGKTIEPRVLGRCEALLTGRLDP
;
A
#
# COMPACT_ATOMS: atom_id res chain seq x y z
N MET A 1 1.49 12.80 0.33
CA MET A 1 0.17 13.34 -0.02
C MET A 1 -0.92 12.47 0.57
N LYS A 2 -1.91 13.07 1.23
CA LYS A 2 -3.09 12.39 1.79
C LYS A 2 -4.23 12.42 0.78
N ILE A 3 -4.81 11.26 0.48
CA ILE A 3 -5.92 11.11 -0.47
C ILE A 3 -7.01 10.21 0.10
N ARG A 4 -8.23 10.36 -0.38
CA ARG A 4 -9.37 9.45 -0.13
C ARG A 4 -9.74 8.73 -1.43
N VAL A 5 -9.87 7.41 -1.38
CA VAL A 5 -10.23 6.55 -2.54
C VAL A 5 -11.29 5.53 -2.12
N SER A 6 -12.00 4.91 -3.08
CA SER A 6 -12.81 3.72 -2.79
C SER A 6 -11.97 2.49 -2.47
N GLY A 7 -12.57 1.52 -1.78
CA GLY A 7 -11.97 0.22 -1.55
C GLY A 7 -11.61 -0.50 -2.85
N ARG A 8 -12.42 -0.35 -3.90
CA ARG A 8 -12.12 -0.89 -5.24
C ARG A 8 -10.82 -0.32 -5.80
N THR A 9 -10.63 0.99 -5.75
CA THR A 9 -9.37 1.61 -6.18
C THR A 9 -8.19 1.16 -5.34
N LEU A 10 -8.36 1.07 -4.02
CA LEU A 10 -7.30 0.60 -3.12
C LEU A 10 -6.92 -0.86 -3.42
N LEU A 11 -7.88 -1.74 -3.64
CA LEU A 11 -7.64 -3.12 -4.03
C LEU A 11 -6.92 -3.20 -5.38
N GLY A 12 -7.34 -2.40 -6.36
CA GLY A 12 -6.68 -2.30 -7.66
C GLY A 12 -5.22 -1.84 -7.54
N ALA A 13 -4.93 -0.91 -6.64
CA ALA A 13 -3.56 -0.48 -6.35
C ALA A 13 -2.71 -1.60 -5.74
N PHE A 14 -3.27 -2.41 -4.82
CA PHE A 14 -2.57 -3.57 -4.27
C PHE A 14 -2.30 -4.65 -5.32
N GLU A 15 -3.29 -4.93 -6.17
CA GLU A 15 -3.14 -5.84 -7.30
C GLU A 15 -2.07 -5.36 -8.29
N HIS A 16 -2.04 -4.06 -8.59
CA HIS A 16 -1.01 -3.47 -9.45
C HIS A 16 0.39 -3.60 -8.83
N ALA A 17 0.53 -3.29 -7.52
CA ALA A 17 1.79 -3.42 -6.80
C ALA A 17 2.36 -4.84 -6.81
N LEU A 18 1.48 -5.84 -6.88
CA LEU A 18 1.81 -7.27 -6.90
C LEU A 18 1.73 -7.91 -8.29
N SER A 19 1.42 -7.13 -9.33
CA SER A 19 1.24 -7.62 -10.71
C SER A 19 2.55 -8.09 -11.35
N GLU A 20 3.66 -7.54 -10.90
CA GLU A 20 5.02 -7.99 -11.19
C GLU A 20 5.64 -8.52 -9.89
N LEU A 21 6.50 -9.53 -9.97
CA LEU A 21 7.17 -10.13 -8.81
C LEU A 21 8.64 -10.33 -9.15
N GLY A 22 9.49 -10.30 -8.12
CA GLY A 22 10.94 -10.44 -8.24
C GLY A 22 11.71 -9.16 -7.93
N PRO A 23 13.04 -9.20 -7.99
CA PRO A 23 13.91 -8.12 -7.53
C PRO A 23 13.80 -6.83 -8.34
N GLU A 24 13.35 -6.92 -9.59
CA GLU A 24 13.18 -5.77 -10.49
C GLU A 24 11.85 -5.03 -10.25
N ASN A 25 10.92 -5.58 -9.44
CA ASN A 25 9.66 -4.92 -9.15
C ASN A 25 9.86 -3.73 -8.21
N ASN A 26 9.89 -2.53 -8.78
CA ASN A 26 9.97 -1.27 -8.02
C ASN A 26 8.64 -0.83 -7.36
N ARG A 27 7.55 -1.56 -7.63
CA ARG A 27 6.17 -1.25 -7.19
C ARG A 27 5.76 -1.94 -5.90
N PHE A 28 6.59 -2.87 -5.39
CA PHE A 28 6.20 -3.75 -4.29
C PHE A 28 5.74 -2.94 -3.06
N PRO A 29 4.58 -3.27 -2.44
CA PRO A 29 3.94 -2.36 -1.50
C PRO A 29 4.58 -2.43 -0.11
N HIS A 30 5.14 -1.32 0.36
CA HIS A 30 5.50 -1.15 1.77
C HIS A 30 4.32 -0.56 2.54
N LEU A 31 3.76 -1.34 3.46
CA LEU A 31 2.48 -1.03 4.10
C LEU A 31 2.62 -0.65 5.56
N SER A 32 1.74 0.24 6.02
CA SER A 32 1.50 0.55 7.43
C SER A 32 0.00 0.73 7.65
N GLY A 33 -0.55 0.15 8.71
CA GLY A 33 -2.00 0.15 8.95
C GLY A 33 -2.81 -0.73 7.98
N ALA A 34 -2.14 -1.47 7.08
CA ALA A 34 -2.73 -2.44 6.18
C ALA A 34 -1.88 -3.71 6.14
N ALA A 35 -2.51 -4.84 5.80
CA ALA A 35 -1.81 -6.11 5.57
C ALA A 35 -2.42 -6.85 4.37
N LEU A 36 -1.56 -7.49 3.59
CA LEU A 36 -1.91 -8.27 2.40
C LEU A 36 -1.43 -9.71 2.54
N VAL A 37 -2.25 -10.63 2.05
CA VAL A 37 -1.86 -11.99 1.71
C VAL A 37 -2.10 -12.15 0.21
N TYR A 38 -1.09 -12.62 -0.52
CA TYR A 38 -1.17 -12.76 -1.97
C TYR A 38 -0.67 -14.12 -2.45
N ASP A 39 -1.20 -14.60 -3.56
CA ASP A 39 -0.75 -15.84 -4.20
C ASP A 39 0.06 -15.51 -5.47
N PRO A 40 1.37 -15.80 -5.50
CA PRO A 40 2.22 -15.52 -6.65
C PRO A 40 1.92 -16.39 -7.88
N GLN A 41 1.21 -17.51 -7.70
CA GLN A 41 0.84 -18.43 -8.77
C GLN A 41 -0.40 -17.96 -9.55
N LEU A 42 -1.18 -17.03 -8.98
CA LEU A 42 -2.32 -16.45 -9.67
C LEU A 42 -1.88 -15.45 -10.74
N PRO A 43 -2.69 -15.26 -11.81
CA PRO A 43 -2.43 -14.27 -12.84
C PRO A 43 -2.28 -12.87 -12.24
N PRO A 44 -1.46 -11.98 -12.85
CA PRO A 44 -1.42 -10.56 -12.49
C PRO A 44 -2.83 -9.96 -12.42
N TYR A 45 -3.05 -9.08 -11.44
CA TYR A 45 -4.37 -8.52 -11.12
C TYR A 45 -5.41 -9.50 -10.56
N SER A 46 -4.98 -10.67 -10.11
CA SER A 46 -5.79 -11.62 -9.35
C SER A 46 -4.99 -12.27 -8.23
N ARG A 47 -3.97 -11.58 -7.70
CA ARG A 47 -3.02 -12.14 -6.73
C ARG A 47 -3.41 -11.85 -5.29
N VAL A 48 -4.18 -10.81 -5.01
CA VAL A 48 -4.54 -10.45 -3.63
C VAL A 48 -5.63 -11.40 -3.12
N VAL A 49 -5.26 -12.29 -2.21
CA VAL A 49 -6.18 -13.25 -1.57
C VAL A 49 -6.86 -12.65 -0.36
N LYS A 50 -6.14 -11.82 0.41
CA LYS A 50 -6.68 -11.10 1.56
C LYS A 50 -6.07 -9.71 1.62
N ALA A 51 -6.92 -8.71 1.81
CA ALA A 51 -6.50 -7.36 2.16
C ALA A 51 -7.22 -6.92 3.42
N THR A 52 -6.46 -6.33 4.36
CA THR A 52 -7.01 -5.73 5.57
C THR A 52 -6.50 -4.30 5.75
N VAL A 53 -7.35 -3.43 6.28
CA VAL A 53 -7.02 -2.05 6.62
C VAL A 53 -7.52 -1.79 8.05
N GLY A 54 -6.64 -1.33 8.94
CA GLY A 54 -6.95 -1.17 10.36
C GLY A 54 -7.38 -2.47 11.04
N GLY A 55 -6.86 -3.61 10.58
CA GLY A 55 -7.21 -4.94 11.09
C GLY A 55 -8.57 -5.48 10.63
N ARG A 56 -9.30 -4.76 9.77
CA ARG A 56 -10.58 -5.21 9.21
C ARG A 56 -10.44 -5.58 7.74
N PRO A 57 -11.20 -6.57 7.23
CA PRO A 57 -11.25 -6.85 5.79
C PRO A 57 -11.50 -5.59 4.98
N LEU A 58 -10.79 -5.44 3.87
CA LEU A 58 -11.04 -4.37 2.91
C LEU A 58 -12.44 -4.57 2.32
N ASP A 59 -13.27 -3.53 2.37
CA ASP A 59 -14.58 -3.46 1.76
C ASP A 59 -14.47 -2.65 0.45
N PRO A 60 -14.68 -3.26 -0.72
CA PRO A 60 -14.61 -2.57 -2.00
C PRO A 60 -15.56 -1.37 -2.14
N SER A 61 -16.64 -1.34 -1.35
CA SER A 61 -17.68 -0.31 -1.38
C SER A 61 -17.41 0.85 -0.40
N ALA A 62 -16.48 0.69 0.53
CA ALA A 62 -16.12 1.71 1.49
C ALA A 62 -15.12 2.73 0.93
N HIS A 63 -14.87 3.82 1.67
CA HIS A 63 -13.81 4.77 1.37
C HIS A 63 -12.67 4.70 2.39
N TYR A 64 -11.45 4.81 1.88
CA TYR A 64 -10.23 4.75 2.67
C TYR A 64 -9.40 6.01 2.48
N THR A 65 -8.77 6.43 3.57
CA THR A 65 -7.80 7.53 3.55
C THR A 65 -6.40 6.95 3.67
N LEU A 66 -5.52 7.35 2.76
CA LEU A 66 -4.15 6.86 2.67
C LEU A 66 -3.18 8.03 2.50
N ILE A 67 -1.93 7.79 2.88
CA ILE A 67 -0.81 8.67 2.59
C ILE A 67 0.09 7.95 1.60
N VAL A 68 0.31 8.56 0.44
CA VAL A 68 1.20 8.08 -0.62
C VAL A 68 2.17 9.17 -1.06
N ASP A 69 3.24 8.78 -1.76
CA ASP A 69 4.12 9.72 -2.43
C ASP A 69 3.35 10.51 -3.51
N THR A 70 3.74 11.75 -3.76
CA THR A 70 3.22 12.55 -4.88
C THR A 70 3.52 11.91 -6.24
N PHE A 71 4.66 11.23 -6.39
CA PHE A 71 5.02 10.43 -7.57
C PHE A 71 3.97 9.34 -7.81
N ILE A 72 3.69 8.51 -6.80
CA ILE A 72 2.70 7.44 -6.88
C ILE A 72 1.29 7.98 -7.12
N ARG A 73 0.90 9.06 -6.43
CA ARG A 73 -0.38 9.75 -6.67
C ARG A 73 -0.48 10.31 -8.10
N GLY A 74 0.63 10.73 -8.68
CA GLY A 74 0.74 11.32 -10.01
C GLY A 74 0.83 10.31 -11.16
N GLY A 75 0.74 9.00 -10.91
CA GLY A 75 0.86 7.98 -11.96
C GLY A 75 2.21 7.27 -12.00
N GLY A 76 3.12 7.61 -11.09
CA GLY A 76 4.43 6.97 -10.95
C GLY A 76 4.30 5.46 -10.84
N ASP A 77 5.23 4.76 -11.48
CA ASP A 77 5.23 3.30 -11.64
C ASP A 77 3.96 2.68 -12.25
N GLY A 78 3.04 3.48 -12.80
CA GLY A 78 1.80 2.99 -13.40
C GLY A 78 0.61 2.92 -12.43
N PHE A 79 0.74 3.43 -11.20
CA PHE A 79 -0.37 3.48 -10.25
C PHE A 79 -1.48 4.43 -10.72
N ALA A 80 -2.74 3.99 -10.64
CA ALA A 80 -3.89 4.80 -10.99
C ALA A 80 -4.88 4.90 -9.82
N PHE A 81 -5.15 6.12 -9.38
CA PHE A 81 -6.15 6.41 -8.35
C PHE A 81 -7.29 7.26 -8.93
N GLY A 82 -8.03 6.68 -9.88
CA GLY A 82 -8.98 7.43 -10.72
C GLY A 82 -10.10 8.14 -9.96
N ASP A 83 -10.48 7.65 -8.78
CA ASP A 83 -11.50 8.24 -7.90
C ASP A 83 -10.90 8.98 -6.68
N ALA A 84 -9.60 9.25 -6.69
CA ALA A 84 -8.94 9.93 -5.58
C ALA A 84 -9.47 11.35 -5.39
N VAL A 85 -9.82 11.66 -4.14
CA VAL A 85 -10.00 13.02 -3.65
C VAL A 85 -8.77 13.41 -2.85
N ASP A 86 -8.10 14.48 -3.28
CA ASP A 86 -6.94 15.01 -2.59
C ASP A 86 -7.36 15.73 -1.32
N LEU A 87 -6.82 15.29 -0.17
CA LEU A 87 -7.10 15.86 1.15
C LEU A 87 -5.93 16.70 1.67
N THR A 88 -4.83 16.78 0.92
CA THR A 88 -3.68 17.67 1.22
C THR A 88 -3.76 18.85 0.27
N LEU A 89 -3.76 20.07 0.81
CA LEU A 89 -3.59 21.26 0.00
C LEU A 89 -2.12 21.36 -0.46
N PRO A 90 -1.82 21.93 -1.64
CA PRO A 90 -0.44 22.08 -2.11
C PRO A 90 0.48 22.77 -1.09
N ALA A 91 -0.05 23.75 -0.35
CA ALA A 91 0.68 24.47 0.70
C ALA A 91 1.11 23.56 1.88
N ASP A 92 0.42 22.43 2.09
CA ASP A 92 0.69 21.49 3.19
C ASP A 92 1.60 20.33 2.75
N ALA A 93 2.05 20.32 1.49
CA ALA A 93 2.92 19.28 0.97
C ALA A 93 4.30 19.36 1.67
N ARG A 94 4.67 18.28 2.36
CA ARG A 94 5.97 18.14 3.01
C ARG A 94 6.89 17.23 2.23
N ALA A 95 8.17 17.62 2.13
CA ALA A 95 9.22 16.78 1.59
C ALA A 95 9.46 15.54 2.48
N LYS A 96 9.63 14.37 1.86
CA LYS A 96 9.73 13.07 2.55
C LYS A 96 10.92 12.96 3.49
N VAL A 97 12.12 13.33 3.02
CA VAL A 97 13.35 13.17 3.81
C VAL A 97 13.31 14.06 5.07
N PRO A 98 13.01 15.37 4.98
CA PRO A 98 12.86 16.20 6.19
C PRO A 98 11.78 15.68 7.14
N LEU A 99 10.63 15.24 6.63
CA LEU A 99 9.56 14.66 7.44
C LEU A 99 10.03 13.40 8.20
N LEU A 100 10.77 12.52 7.52
CA LEU A 100 11.31 11.32 8.14
C LEU A 100 12.36 11.67 9.21
N VAL A 101 13.30 12.55 8.89
CA VAL A 101 14.33 13.01 9.85
C VAL A 101 13.67 13.63 11.08
N GLU A 102 12.67 14.48 10.90
CA GLU A 102 11.86 15.05 11.99
C GLU A 102 11.18 13.94 12.81
N ALA A 103 10.52 12.99 12.15
CA ALA A 103 9.79 11.91 12.81
C ALA A 103 10.67 10.96 13.62
N LEU A 104 11.93 10.77 13.22
CA LEU A 104 12.89 9.87 13.88
C LEU A 104 13.81 10.57 14.89
N ARG A 105 13.85 11.91 14.89
CA ARG A 105 14.76 12.69 15.74
C ARG A 105 14.61 12.33 17.22
N GLY A 106 15.72 11.98 17.86
CA GLY A 106 15.77 11.65 19.29
C GLY A 106 15.11 10.32 19.66
N LYS A 107 14.76 9.47 18.68
CA LYS A 107 14.15 8.17 18.91
C LYS A 107 15.12 7.05 18.59
N THR A 108 15.12 6.00 19.40
CA THR A 108 15.69 4.71 19.02
C THR A 108 14.72 4.01 18.08
N ILE A 109 15.20 3.56 16.93
CA ILE A 109 14.38 2.98 15.86
C ILE A 109 14.74 1.52 15.68
N GLU A 110 13.74 0.66 15.89
CA GLU A 110 13.89 -0.80 15.83
C GLU A 110 12.82 -1.41 14.91
N PRO A 111 12.93 -1.23 13.58
CA PRO A 111 11.98 -1.82 12.65
C PRO A 111 12.05 -3.34 12.74
N ARG A 112 10.90 -3.98 12.55
CA ARG A 112 10.74 -5.43 12.54
C ARG A 112 9.91 -5.84 11.35
N VAL A 113 10.13 -7.06 10.86
CA VAL A 113 9.24 -7.71 9.91
C VAL A 113 7.98 -8.10 10.66
N LEU A 114 6.84 -7.55 10.25
CA LEU A 114 5.53 -7.77 10.92
C LEU A 114 4.52 -8.50 10.04
N GLY A 115 4.96 -9.20 8.98
CA GLY A 115 4.04 -9.98 8.14
C GLY A 115 2.97 -9.15 7.41
N ARG A 116 3.25 -7.88 7.08
CA ARG A 116 2.24 -7.00 6.45
C ARG A 116 2.00 -7.31 4.97
N CYS A 117 2.87 -8.09 4.34
CA CYS A 117 2.68 -8.54 2.97
C CYS A 117 3.30 -9.94 2.89
N GLU A 118 2.45 -10.96 2.78
CA GLU A 118 2.85 -12.37 2.85
C GLU A 118 2.40 -13.12 1.59
N ALA A 119 3.31 -13.93 1.05
CA ALA A 119 3.00 -14.82 -0.06
C ALA A 119 2.41 -16.12 0.48
N LEU A 120 1.31 -16.58 -0.12
CA LEU A 120 0.80 -17.93 0.03
C LEU A 120 1.72 -18.87 -0.76
N LEU A 121 2.64 -19.50 -0.06
CA LEU A 121 3.46 -20.57 -0.59
C LEU A 121 2.74 -21.89 -0.29
N THR A 122 1.93 -22.37 -1.24
CA THR A 122 1.28 -23.69 -1.26
C THR A 122 0.80 -24.23 0.11
N GLY A 123 -0.44 -23.88 0.49
CA GLY A 123 -1.27 -24.75 1.34
C GLY A 123 -1.26 -24.57 2.87
N ARG A 124 -0.59 -23.58 3.46
CA ARG A 124 -0.80 -23.24 4.88
C ARG A 124 -1.06 -21.76 5.08
N LEU A 125 -2.33 -21.45 5.34
CA LEU A 125 -2.65 -20.42 6.32
C LEU A 125 -2.39 -21.08 7.67
N ASP A 126 -1.22 -20.89 8.27
CA ASP A 126 -1.08 -21.29 9.68
C ASP A 126 -2.00 -20.39 10.54
N PRO A 127 -2.73 -20.99 11.49
CA PRO A 127 -3.77 -20.31 12.29
C PRO A 127 -3.22 -19.28 13.28
#